data_AF-A0A9P0FKC5-F1
#
_entry.id   AF-A0A9P0FKC5-F1
#
_cell.length_a   1.000
_cell.length_b   1.000
_cell.length_c   1.000
_cell.angle_alpha   90.00
_cell.angle_beta   90.00
_cell.angle_gamma   90.00
#
_symmetry.space_group_name_H-M   'P 1'
#
loop_
_entity.id
_entity.type
_entity.pdbx_description
1 polymer ?
#
loop_
_entity_poly.entity_id
_entity_poly.type
_entity_poly.pdbx_seq_one_letter_code
_entity_poly.pdbx_strand_id
1 'polypeptide(L)'
;MVSDTFLTTALRSTLVCSTCEGCLSYFPIHTNENGNYCGRCLPPEMSLRNEIYEKLASINKFPCLNNAQGCMQFIIPSKVPDHEQFCKYRKISCPVVIQNNKCNWQGLSIDIFAHFEKNHLTYIMQNSKVEINFVHNYENNYLLPYFDDYYIVNINTNTKEGLCSFKITYLGSNPESKKFICKLKFQSVNKQDKASFEFKIFEKSIHTIKEIKEALKDPAAIEVYFELYKKYEAKQVEDKKIIADAMNTELLDELECPVCFFYMVPPIMQCEKGHSICKPCSLQVKECPTCKNGIKDTQNFALEKISRMMTYPCKFDLCTFKGKFNIIRNHESKCRFGEFVCPLKEYDRCNWMRNILEMPAHVEEKHLENLLELETVVMPFNATDMEDCFILKYDFQLFILHLKFADQFFYFSLQLVGPQEDSVEYSYEIDIIDCSGGKRRFYFTDQCNELTDKNMAFELGNIFQVVSYQQIQNLITDQFGFRISILK
;
A
#
# COMPACT_ATOMS: atom_id res chain seq x y z
N MET A 1 25.36 -20.12 11.85
CA MET A 1 25.94 -18.96 11.13
C MET A 1 26.23 -19.41 9.71
N VAL A 2 25.36 -19.11 8.75
CA VAL A 2 25.71 -19.26 7.33
C VAL A 2 26.22 -17.91 6.88
N SER A 3 27.46 -17.84 6.43
CA SER A 3 28.02 -16.60 5.87
C SER A 3 27.26 -16.24 4.61
N ASP A 4 26.62 -15.07 4.58
CA ASP A 4 26.23 -14.45 3.31
C ASP A 4 27.51 -14.23 2.48
N THR A 5 27.70 -15.05 1.45
CA THR A 5 28.83 -14.94 0.52
C THR A 5 28.60 -13.77 -0.42
N PHE A 6 28.84 -12.56 0.09
CA PHE A 6 28.98 -11.37 -0.73
C PHE A 6 30.32 -11.43 -1.47
N LEU A 7 30.30 -11.23 -2.79
CA LEU A 7 31.53 -10.97 -3.57
C LEU A 7 32.25 -9.77 -2.95
N THR A 8 33.55 -9.92 -2.67
CA THR A 8 34.37 -8.83 -2.10
C THR A 8 34.49 -7.67 -3.08
N THR A 9 34.73 -6.45 -2.59
CA THR A 9 34.81 -5.25 -3.44
C THR A 9 35.82 -5.40 -4.58
N ALA A 10 36.94 -6.09 -4.35
CA ALA A 10 37.97 -6.37 -5.36
C ALA A 10 37.53 -7.36 -6.46
N LEU A 11 36.63 -8.30 -6.16
CA LEU A 11 36.02 -9.21 -7.16
C LEU A 11 34.91 -8.54 -7.96
N ARG A 12 34.31 -7.46 -7.45
CA ARG A 12 33.24 -6.72 -8.17
C ARG A 12 33.80 -5.90 -9.34
N SER A 13 34.98 -5.31 -9.18
CA SER A 13 35.66 -4.53 -10.23
C SER A 13 36.16 -5.39 -11.41
N THR A 14 36.25 -6.72 -11.26
CA THR A 14 36.69 -7.64 -12.32
C THR A 14 35.55 -8.40 -12.99
N LEU A 15 34.35 -8.42 -12.41
CA LEU A 15 33.16 -9.12 -12.93
C LEU A 15 32.15 -8.16 -13.57
N VAL A 16 32.65 -7.31 -14.47
CA VAL A 16 31.89 -6.31 -15.22
C VAL A 16 31.77 -6.65 -16.70
N CYS A 17 30.71 -6.13 -17.34
CA CYS A 17 30.50 -6.19 -18.77
C CYS A 17 31.42 -5.19 -19.49
N SER A 18 32.19 -5.64 -20.49
CA SER A 18 33.08 -4.80 -21.32
C SER A 18 32.35 -3.75 -22.16
N THR A 19 31.00 -3.77 -22.22
CA THR A 19 30.18 -2.82 -23.01
C THR A 19 29.41 -1.81 -22.15
N CYS A 20 28.88 -2.23 -20.99
CA CYS A 20 28.03 -1.36 -20.15
C CYS A 20 28.57 -1.15 -18.73
N GLU A 21 29.74 -1.71 -18.41
CA GLU A 21 30.43 -1.67 -17.11
C GLU A 21 29.62 -2.22 -15.91
N GLY A 22 28.35 -2.59 -16.12
CA GLY A 22 27.50 -3.24 -15.13
C GLY A 22 27.97 -4.66 -14.79
N CYS A 23 27.65 -5.10 -13.58
CA CYS A 23 27.96 -6.44 -13.11
C CYS A 23 27.42 -7.54 -14.06
N LEU A 24 28.20 -8.60 -14.23
CA LEU A 24 27.86 -9.82 -14.97
C LEU A 24 26.83 -10.68 -14.21
N SER A 25 25.65 -10.10 -13.96
CA SER A 25 24.55 -10.65 -13.15
C SER A 25 23.29 -10.96 -13.95
N TYR A 26 23.26 -10.65 -15.25
CA TYR A 26 22.11 -10.82 -16.15
C TYR A 26 22.52 -11.74 -17.30
N PHE A 27 21.87 -12.90 -17.39
CA PHE A 27 22.22 -13.97 -18.33
C PHE A 27 21.49 -13.79 -19.68
N PRO A 28 22.01 -14.37 -20.79
CA PRO A 28 23.24 -15.17 -20.90
C PRO A 28 24.51 -14.32 -20.78
N ILE A 29 25.61 -14.93 -20.33
CA ILE A 29 26.94 -14.30 -20.29
C ILE A 29 27.78 -14.85 -21.43
N HIS A 30 28.40 -13.98 -22.22
CA HIS A 30 29.32 -14.35 -23.29
C HIS A 30 30.74 -13.88 -22.98
N THR A 31 31.74 -14.61 -23.46
CA THR A 31 33.17 -14.29 -23.31
C THR A 31 33.87 -14.45 -24.66
N ASN A 32 34.81 -13.58 -24.96
CA ASN A 32 35.78 -13.72 -26.06
C ASN A 32 37.15 -13.18 -25.60
N GLU A 33 38.12 -13.08 -26.53
CA GLU A 33 39.46 -12.53 -26.27
C GLU A 33 39.49 -11.06 -25.79
N ASN A 34 38.44 -10.28 -26.11
CA ASN A 34 38.28 -8.88 -25.76
C ASN A 34 37.48 -8.65 -24.46
N GLY A 35 37.00 -9.73 -23.80
CA GLY A 35 36.40 -9.68 -22.46
C GLY A 35 35.04 -10.35 -22.33
N ASN A 36 34.20 -9.82 -21.45
CA ASN A 36 32.94 -10.44 -21.00
C ASN A 36 31.73 -9.54 -21.29
N TYR A 37 30.62 -10.14 -21.70
CA TYR A 37 29.41 -9.44 -22.14
C TYR A 37 28.19 -10.00 -21.42
N CYS A 38 27.44 -9.15 -20.73
CA CYS A 38 26.19 -9.56 -20.07
C CYS A 38 25.01 -9.60 -21.04
N GLY A 39 23.95 -10.33 -20.68
CA GLY A 39 22.75 -10.52 -21.51
C GLY A 39 21.89 -9.26 -21.73
N ARG A 40 22.30 -8.10 -21.18
CA ARG A 40 21.72 -6.78 -21.50
C ARG A 40 22.35 -6.15 -22.75
N CYS A 41 23.52 -6.63 -23.17
CA CYS A 41 24.30 -6.09 -24.29
C CYS A 41 24.31 -7.09 -25.46
N LEU A 42 24.40 -6.59 -26.69
CA LEU A 42 24.65 -7.44 -27.85
C LEU A 42 26.10 -7.96 -27.78
N PRO A 43 26.35 -9.28 -27.74
CA PRO A 43 27.70 -9.81 -27.72
C PRO A 43 28.37 -9.62 -29.09
N PRO A 44 29.68 -9.38 -29.17
CA PRO A 44 30.41 -9.37 -30.44
C PRO A 44 30.36 -10.72 -31.15
N GLU A 45 30.63 -10.72 -32.45
CA GLU A 45 30.82 -11.95 -33.22
C GLU A 45 31.92 -12.84 -32.59
N MET A 46 31.82 -14.15 -32.82
CA MET A 46 32.71 -15.19 -32.25
C MET A 46 32.72 -15.31 -30.70
N SER A 47 31.83 -14.61 -29.98
CA SER A 47 31.73 -14.75 -28.52
C SER A 47 31.03 -16.04 -28.09
N LEU A 48 31.61 -16.77 -27.14
CA LEU A 48 31.06 -18.04 -26.63
C LEU A 48 30.31 -17.83 -25.32
N ARG A 49 29.20 -18.54 -25.13
CA ARG A 49 28.42 -18.48 -23.87
C ARG A 49 29.18 -19.16 -22.73
N ASN A 50 29.36 -18.45 -21.62
CA ASN A 50 30.13 -18.91 -20.47
C ASN A 50 29.21 -19.57 -19.42
N GLU A 51 28.71 -20.76 -19.74
CA GLU A 51 27.78 -21.49 -18.85
C GLU A 51 28.40 -21.87 -17.49
N ILE A 52 29.72 -22.01 -17.42
CA ILE A 52 30.43 -22.30 -16.16
C ILE A 52 30.33 -21.10 -15.23
N TYR A 53 30.60 -19.89 -15.75
CA TYR A 53 30.39 -18.66 -15.00
C TYR A 53 28.91 -18.48 -14.62
N GLU A 54 27.95 -18.73 -15.52
CA GLU A 54 26.52 -18.64 -15.20
C GLU A 54 26.12 -19.56 -14.03
N LYS A 55 26.60 -20.81 -14.02
CA LYS A 55 26.36 -21.76 -12.91
C LYS A 55 26.94 -21.24 -11.59
N LEU A 56 28.17 -20.73 -11.58
CA LEU A 56 28.80 -20.18 -10.37
C LEU A 56 28.15 -18.86 -9.91
N ALA A 57 27.76 -17.99 -10.84
CA ALA A 57 27.09 -16.74 -10.55
C ALA A 57 25.65 -16.96 -10.03
N SER A 58 24.96 -18.03 -10.45
CA SER A 58 23.55 -18.27 -10.10
C SER A 58 23.27 -18.32 -8.59
N ILE A 59 24.25 -18.71 -7.77
CA ILE A 59 24.17 -18.80 -6.30
C ILE A 59 24.69 -17.55 -5.58
N ASN A 60 25.28 -16.59 -6.30
CA ASN A 60 25.88 -15.38 -5.72
C ASN A 60 24.93 -14.18 -5.84
N LYS A 61 24.96 -13.28 -4.85
CA LYS A 61 24.20 -12.03 -4.87
C LYS A 61 25.04 -10.89 -5.46
N PHE A 62 24.51 -10.22 -6.47
CA PHE A 62 25.14 -9.06 -7.14
C PHE A 62 24.40 -7.77 -6.78
N PRO A 63 25.08 -6.61 -6.67
CA PRO A 63 24.38 -5.34 -6.52
C PRO A 63 23.51 -5.05 -7.75
N CYS A 64 22.39 -4.34 -7.53
CA CYS A 64 21.57 -3.81 -8.61
C CYS A 64 22.40 -2.90 -9.55
N LEU A 65 22.09 -2.90 -10.84
CA LEU A 65 22.66 -1.95 -11.82
C LEU A 65 22.48 -0.48 -11.35
N ASN A 66 21.36 -0.18 -10.69
CA ASN A 66 21.04 1.14 -10.16
C ASN A 66 21.61 1.40 -8.75
N ASN A 67 22.59 0.62 -8.27
CA ASN A 67 23.22 0.83 -6.96
C ASN A 67 23.84 2.24 -6.84
N ALA A 68 24.47 2.74 -7.92
CA ALA A 68 25.01 4.10 -7.98
C ALA A 68 23.93 5.21 -7.96
N GLN A 69 22.65 4.86 -8.13
CA GLN A 69 21.50 5.77 -8.04
C GLN A 69 20.72 5.59 -6.72
N GLY A 70 21.19 4.72 -5.80
CA GLY A 70 20.56 4.48 -4.49
C GLY A 70 19.98 3.07 -4.27
N CYS A 71 19.98 2.17 -5.27
CA CYS A 71 19.42 0.84 -5.09
C CYS A 71 20.37 -0.12 -4.32
N MET A 72 20.22 -0.19 -3.00
CA MET A 72 21.06 -1.01 -2.11
C MET A 72 20.78 -2.52 -2.16
N GLN A 73 19.99 -3.03 -3.13
CA GLN A 73 19.60 -4.44 -3.18
C GLN A 73 20.69 -5.34 -3.80
N PHE A 74 20.88 -6.50 -3.17
CA PHE A 74 21.81 -7.56 -3.60
C PHE A 74 21.03 -8.82 -4.01
N ILE A 75 21.17 -9.22 -5.27
CA ILE A 75 20.19 -10.04 -5.99
C ILE A 75 20.87 -11.17 -6.76
N ILE A 76 20.29 -12.37 -6.71
CA ILE A 76 20.75 -13.53 -7.49
C ILE A 76 20.33 -13.39 -8.97
N PRO A 77 21.14 -13.85 -9.95
CA PRO A 77 20.87 -13.66 -11.38
C PRO A 77 19.46 -14.05 -11.85
N SER A 78 18.87 -15.12 -11.29
CA SER A 78 17.50 -15.56 -11.63
C SER A 78 16.39 -14.58 -11.23
N LYS A 79 16.69 -13.58 -10.40
CA LYS A 79 15.76 -12.52 -9.95
C LYS A 79 16.14 -11.13 -10.44
N VAL A 80 17.30 -10.97 -11.10
CA VAL A 80 17.75 -9.68 -11.65
C VAL A 80 16.77 -9.14 -12.71
N PRO A 81 16.27 -9.91 -13.69
CA PRO A 81 15.35 -9.37 -14.70
C PRO A 81 14.04 -8.84 -14.11
N ASP A 82 13.42 -9.58 -13.18
CA ASP A 82 12.23 -9.11 -12.45
C ASP A 82 12.54 -7.85 -11.64
N HIS A 83 13.64 -7.83 -10.87
CA HIS A 83 13.98 -6.64 -10.08
C HIS A 83 14.26 -5.42 -10.95
N GLU A 84 15.04 -5.54 -12.03
CA GLU A 84 15.35 -4.40 -12.91
C GLU A 84 14.08 -3.85 -13.58
N GLN A 85 13.07 -4.71 -13.83
CA GLN A 85 11.73 -4.31 -14.26
C GLN A 85 10.92 -3.53 -13.21
N PHE A 86 11.26 -3.59 -11.91
CA PHE A 86 10.49 -2.97 -10.82
C PHE A 86 11.35 -2.12 -9.85
N CYS A 87 12.60 -1.85 -10.19
CA CYS A 87 13.52 -1.09 -9.33
C CYS A 87 13.08 0.38 -9.24
N LYS A 88 12.76 0.89 -8.03
CA LYS A 88 12.38 2.31 -7.80
C LYS A 88 13.44 3.31 -8.34
N TYR A 89 14.71 2.92 -8.35
CA TYR A 89 15.85 3.71 -8.85
C TYR A 89 16.21 3.46 -10.33
N ARG A 90 15.38 2.73 -11.10
CA ARG A 90 15.59 2.63 -12.56
C ARG A 90 15.25 3.97 -13.21
N LYS A 91 15.93 4.30 -14.31
CA LYS A 91 15.55 5.45 -15.15
C LYS A 91 14.33 5.10 -16.01
N ILE A 92 13.35 6.00 -16.06
CA ILE A 92 12.18 5.91 -16.95
C ILE A 92 11.97 7.25 -17.66
N SER A 93 11.38 7.18 -18.86
CA SER A 93 10.82 8.36 -19.55
C SER A 93 9.38 8.58 -19.10
N CYS A 94 8.91 9.83 -19.10
CA CYS A 94 7.50 10.10 -18.84
C CYS A 94 6.61 9.44 -19.90
N PRO A 95 5.56 8.68 -19.52
CA PRO A 95 4.68 8.01 -20.46
C PRO A 95 3.62 8.94 -21.07
N VAL A 96 3.42 10.16 -20.54
CA VAL A 96 2.36 11.07 -21.01
C VAL A 96 2.60 11.49 -22.47
N VAL A 97 1.54 11.36 -23.26
CA VAL A 97 1.43 11.90 -24.62
C VAL A 97 0.39 13.01 -24.57
N ILE A 98 0.75 14.20 -25.04
CA ILE A 98 -0.15 15.36 -25.12
C ILE A 98 -0.27 15.73 -26.60
N GLN A 99 -1.45 15.55 -27.18
CA GLN A 99 -1.72 15.93 -28.59
C GLN A 99 -0.67 15.38 -29.58
N ASN A 100 -0.34 14.08 -29.44
CA ASN A 100 0.71 13.35 -30.18
C ASN A 100 2.17 13.76 -29.88
N ASN A 101 2.43 14.76 -29.03
CA ASN A 101 3.77 15.06 -28.53
C ASN A 101 4.05 14.30 -27.23
N LYS A 102 5.20 13.62 -27.16
CA LYS A 102 5.64 12.93 -25.93
C LYS A 102 6.29 13.92 -24.98
N CYS A 103 6.08 13.73 -23.67
CA CYS A 103 6.86 14.47 -22.68
C CYS A 103 8.34 14.06 -22.76
N ASN A 104 9.24 15.05 -22.74
CA ASN A 104 10.69 14.83 -22.84
C ASN A 104 11.36 14.49 -21.49
N TRP A 105 10.60 14.43 -20.40
CA TRP A 105 11.15 14.16 -19.07
C TRP A 105 11.70 12.72 -18.97
N GLN A 106 12.88 12.62 -18.35
CA GLN A 106 13.51 11.36 -17.96
C GLN A 106 14.07 11.53 -16.54
N GLY A 107 13.81 10.57 -15.68
CA GLY A 107 14.22 10.59 -14.27
C GLY A 107 14.14 9.22 -13.63
N LEU A 108 14.25 9.12 -12.30
CA LEU A 108 14.10 7.85 -11.60
C LEU A 108 12.61 7.49 -11.48
N SER A 109 12.31 6.19 -11.41
CA SER A 109 10.92 5.71 -11.27
C SER A 109 10.24 6.16 -9.98
N ILE A 110 11.01 6.55 -8.95
CA ILE A 110 10.52 7.17 -7.71
C ILE A 110 10.11 8.64 -7.89
N ASP A 111 10.72 9.37 -8.83
CA ASP A 111 10.46 10.80 -9.05
C ASP A 111 9.21 11.06 -9.92
N ILE A 112 8.59 10.00 -10.47
CA ILE A 112 7.54 10.12 -11.48
C ILE A 112 6.29 10.85 -10.97
N PHE A 113 5.92 10.65 -9.71
CA PHE A 113 4.75 11.30 -9.12
C PHE A 113 4.97 12.82 -9.01
N ALA A 114 6.10 13.25 -8.44
CA ALA A 114 6.48 14.66 -8.35
C ALA A 114 6.64 15.34 -9.73
N HIS A 115 7.02 14.58 -10.77
CA HIS A 115 6.98 15.08 -12.14
C HIS A 115 5.54 15.29 -12.65
N PHE A 116 4.64 14.32 -12.43
CA PHE A 116 3.24 14.43 -12.84
C PHE A 116 2.53 15.57 -12.10
N GLU A 117 2.69 15.69 -10.79
CA GLU A 117 2.10 16.77 -9.98
C GLU A 117 2.43 18.16 -10.55
N LYS A 118 3.70 18.38 -10.92
CA LYS A 118 4.19 19.69 -11.40
C LYS A 118 3.88 19.98 -12.87
N ASN A 119 3.74 18.96 -13.72
CA ASN A 119 3.71 19.13 -15.19
C ASN A 119 2.47 18.54 -15.86
N HIS A 120 1.81 17.56 -15.23
CA HIS A 120 0.75 16.72 -15.79
C HIS A 120 -0.36 16.45 -14.76
N LEU A 121 -0.70 17.43 -13.91
CA LEU A 121 -1.67 17.28 -12.82
C LEU A 121 -3.02 16.70 -13.28
N THR A 122 -3.49 17.10 -14.46
CA THR A 122 -4.72 16.59 -15.10
C THR A 122 -4.65 15.15 -15.60
N TYR A 123 -3.47 14.53 -15.60
CA TYR A 123 -3.24 13.12 -15.95
C TYR A 123 -3.06 12.24 -14.70
N ILE A 124 -3.24 12.77 -13.49
CA ILE A 124 -3.37 11.98 -12.27
C ILE A 124 -4.86 11.66 -12.07
N MET A 125 -5.22 10.37 -11.97
CA MET A 125 -6.59 9.94 -11.71
C MET A 125 -6.98 10.26 -10.26
N GLN A 126 -7.93 11.17 -10.09
CA GLN A 126 -8.64 11.35 -8.82
C GLN A 126 -9.74 10.29 -8.68
N ASN A 127 -9.90 9.74 -7.47
CA ASN A 127 -10.91 8.73 -7.13
C ASN A 127 -10.95 7.51 -8.09
N SER A 128 -9.79 7.15 -8.66
CA SER A 128 -9.61 6.07 -9.64
C SER A 128 -10.53 6.14 -10.87
N LYS A 129 -10.93 7.35 -11.31
CA LYS A 129 -11.83 7.54 -12.47
C LYS A 129 -11.29 8.49 -13.53
N VAL A 130 -11.86 8.39 -14.73
CA VAL A 130 -11.62 9.30 -15.87
C VAL A 130 -12.87 9.44 -16.73
N GLU A 131 -13.10 10.62 -17.30
CA GLU A 131 -14.16 10.84 -18.29
C GLU A 131 -13.61 10.55 -19.70
N ILE A 132 -14.34 9.77 -20.50
CA ILE A 132 -13.94 9.40 -21.86
C ILE A 132 -14.98 9.88 -22.87
N ASN A 133 -14.53 10.67 -23.84
CA ASN A 133 -15.34 11.11 -24.97
C ASN A 133 -14.99 10.31 -26.24
N PHE A 134 -15.96 9.55 -26.76
CA PHE A 134 -15.81 8.69 -27.94
C PHE A 134 -16.02 9.41 -29.29
N VAL A 135 -16.06 10.74 -29.33
CA VAL A 135 -16.22 11.52 -30.58
C VAL A 135 -14.92 11.58 -31.41
N HIS A 136 -13.76 11.50 -30.75
CA HIS A 136 -12.45 11.59 -31.41
C HIS A 136 -11.53 10.44 -31.02
N ASN A 137 -10.53 10.15 -31.87
CA ASN A 137 -9.42 9.28 -31.50
C ASN A 137 -8.67 9.91 -30.33
N TYR A 138 -8.30 9.08 -29.35
CA TYR A 138 -7.79 9.52 -28.06
C TYR A 138 -6.73 8.52 -27.61
N GLU A 139 -5.51 8.98 -27.30
CA GLU A 139 -4.48 8.15 -26.70
C GLU A 139 -3.79 8.92 -25.58
N ASN A 140 -4.13 8.57 -24.34
CA ASN A 140 -3.59 9.19 -23.14
C ASN A 140 -3.05 8.13 -22.18
N ASN A 141 -2.03 8.50 -21.41
CA ASN A 141 -1.48 7.72 -20.31
C ASN A 141 -1.71 8.48 -19.00
N TYR A 142 -2.49 7.89 -18.12
CA TYR A 142 -2.84 8.42 -16.81
C TYR A 142 -2.02 7.74 -15.72
N LEU A 143 -1.64 8.49 -14.69
CA LEU A 143 -1.13 7.94 -13.43
C LEU A 143 -2.33 7.58 -12.55
N LEU A 144 -2.40 6.32 -12.13
CA LEU A 144 -3.35 5.81 -11.14
C LEU A 144 -2.57 5.49 -9.86
N PRO A 145 -2.65 6.36 -8.83
CA PRO A 145 -2.16 6.07 -7.49
C PRO A 145 -3.00 4.97 -6.84
N TYR A 146 -2.35 4.05 -6.13
CA TYR A 146 -3.02 2.95 -5.42
C TYR A 146 -2.14 2.54 -4.22
N PHE A 147 -2.50 3.06 -3.04
CA PHE A 147 -1.59 3.13 -1.87
C PHE A 147 -0.23 3.75 -2.26
N ASP A 148 0.86 3.29 -1.67
CA ASP A 148 2.26 3.73 -1.86
C ASP A 148 2.90 3.28 -3.19
N ASP A 149 2.08 2.89 -4.17
CA ASP A 149 2.48 2.44 -5.49
C ASP A 149 1.68 3.13 -6.61
N TYR A 150 2.29 3.17 -7.80
CA TYR A 150 1.71 3.84 -8.97
C TYR A 150 1.56 2.89 -10.16
N TYR A 151 0.44 3.06 -10.87
CA TYR A 151 0.13 2.36 -12.10
C TYR A 151 -0.05 3.37 -13.24
N ILE A 152 0.30 3.00 -14.46
CA ILE A 152 -0.01 3.75 -15.68
C ILE A 152 -1.17 3.07 -16.38
N VAL A 153 -2.26 3.82 -16.52
CA VAL A 153 -3.44 3.44 -17.28
C VAL A 153 -3.34 4.06 -18.67
N ASN A 154 -2.99 3.25 -19.67
CA ASN A 154 -3.09 3.60 -21.07
C ASN A 154 -4.52 3.42 -21.54
N ILE A 155 -5.08 4.47 -22.15
CA ILE A 155 -6.42 4.47 -22.74
C ILE A 155 -6.26 4.90 -24.19
N ASN A 156 -6.68 4.04 -25.12
CA ASN A 156 -6.60 4.29 -26.55
C ASN A 156 -7.96 4.02 -27.22
N THR A 157 -8.54 5.02 -27.88
CA THR A 157 -9.75 4.92 -28.70
C THR A 157 -9.42 5.13 -30.19
N ASN A 158 -10.00 4.29 -31.02
CA ASN A 158 -10.02 4.45 -32.48
C ASN A 158 -11.47 4.51 -32.96
N THR A 159 -11.98 5.72 -33.20
CA THR A 159 -13.38 5.93 -33.57
C THR A 159 -13.68 5.48 -35.01
N LYS A 160 -12.66 5.35 -35.86
CA LYS A 160 -12.79 4.79 -37.22
C LYS A 160 -13.06 3.29 -37.21
N GLU A 161 -12.40 2.57 -36.30
CA GLU A 161 -12.60 1.13 -36.08
C GLU A 161 -13.75 0.86 -35.08
N GLY A 162 -14.18 1.86 -34.33
CA GLY A 162 -15.21 1.73 -33.29
C GLY A 162 -14.70 1.00 -32.05
N LEU A 163 -13.39 1.04 -31.78
CA LEU A 163 -12.74 0.28 -30.70
C LEU A 163 -12.18 1.19 -29.61
N CYS A 164 -12.24 0.73 -28.36
CA CYS A 164 -11.57 1.31 -27.22
C CYS A 164 -10.72 0.23 -26.53
N SER A 165 -9.56 0.60 -26.01
CA SER A 165 -8.66 -0.33 -25.35
C SER A 165 -7.97 0.27 -24.13
N PHE A 166 -7.75 -0.59 -23.15
CA PHE A 166 -7.19 -0.27 -21.85
C PHE A 166 -6.01 -1.17 -21.56
N LYS A 167 -4.89 -0.60 -21.10
CA LYS A 167 -3.74 -1.38 -20.65
C LYS A 167 -3.17 -0.75 -19.38
N ILE A 168 -2.99 -1.56 -18.35
CA ILE A 168 -2.41 -1.11 -17.09
C ILE A 168 -0.98 -1.62 -16.98
N THR A 169 -0.04 -0.73 -16.69
CA THR A 169 1.38 -1.04 -16.49
C THR A 169 1.80 -0.58 -15.11
N TYR A 170 2.37 -1.46 -14.29
CA TYR A 170 2.81 -1.11 -12.94
C TYR A 170 4.18 -0.40 -12.96
N LEU A 171 4.33 0.68 -12.18
CA LEU A 171 5.59 1.42 -12.04
C LEU A 171 6.35 1.14 -10.74
N GLY A 172 5.68 0.61 -9.72
CA GLY A 172 6.24 0.35 -8.39
C GLY A 172 7.20 -0.84 -8.30
N SER A 173 7.47 -1.29 -7.08
CA SER A 173 8.51 -2.29 -6.76
C SER A 173 8.04 -3.69 -6.34
N ASN A 174 6.74 -3.92 -6.23
CA ASN A 174 6.12 -5.18 -5.81
C ASN A 174 6.01 -6.17 -6.99
N PRO A 175 6.72 -7.31 -6.99
CA PRO A 175 6.59 -8.32 -8.04
C PRO A 175 5.24 -9.05 -8.03
N GLU A 176 4.49 -9.03 -6.91
CA GLU A 176 3.14 -9.59 -6.84
C GLU A 176 2.11 -8.79 -7.63
N SER A 177 2.44 -7.54 -8.05
CA SER A 177 1.61 -6.73 -8.96
C SER A 177 1.15 -7.52 -10.19
N LYS A 178 2.00 -8.38 -10.76
CA LYS A 178 1.69 -9.27 -11.91
C LYS A 178 0.44 -10.15 -11.72
N LYS A 179 -0.06 -10.32 -10.49
CA LYS A 179 -1.26 -11.11 -10.15
C LYS A 179 -2.53 -10.27 -9.98
N PHE A 180 -2.44 -8.94 -10.08
CA PHE A 180 -3.59 -8.06 -9.96
C PHE A 180 -4.46 -8.11 -11.22
N ILE A 181 -5.76 -7.94 -10.98
CA ILE A 181 -6.83 -7.85 -11.96
C ILE A 181 -7.44 -6.47 -11.81
N CYS A 182 -7.70 -5.82 -12.94
CA CYS A 182 -8.45 -4.58 -13.00
C CYS A 182 -9.88 -4.87 -13.40
N LYS A 183 -10.83 -4.31 -12.65
CA LYS A 183 -12.22 -4.19 -13.05
C LYS A 183 -12.50 -2.77 -13.51
N LEU A 184 -12.83 -2.65 -14.79
CA LEU A 184 -13.40 -1.43 -15.36
C LEU A 184 -14.87 -1.37 -14.96
N LYS A 185 -15.33 -0.24 -14.42
CA LYS A 185 -16.76 0.06 -14.29
C LYS A 185 -17.06 1.30 -15.14
N PHE A 186 -17.87 1.14 -16.16
CA PHE A 186 -18.37 2.23 -16.99
C PHE A 186 -19.69 2.72 -16.41
N GLN A 187 -19.88 4.03 -16.31
CA GLN A 187 -21.06 4.64 -15.74
C GLN A 187 -21.44 5.90 -16.52
N SER A 188 -22.74 6.07 -16.78
CA SER A 188 -23.28 7.35 -17.28
C SER A 188 -23.15 8.43 -16.20
N VAL A 189 -22.83 9.68 -16.55
CA VAL A 189 -22.66 10.80 -15.60
C VAL A 189 -23.92 10.98 -14.72
N ASN A 190 -25.11 10.68 -15.23
CA ASN A 190 -26.38 10.72 -14.48
C ASN A 190 -26.55 9.56 -13.47
N LYS A 191 -25.54 8.68 -13.33
CA LYS A 191 -25.44 7.50 -12.46
C LYS A 191 -26.51 6.40 -12.65
N GLN A 192 -27.34 6.48 -13.69
CA GLN A 192 -28.50 5.59 -13.89
C GLN A 192 -28.14 4.17 -14.40
N ASP A 193 -27.07 4.03 -15.18
CA ASP A 193 -26.67 2.77 -15.83
C ASP A 193 -25.19 2.47 -15.62
N LYS A 194 -24.85 1.18 -15.48
CA LYS A 194 -23.50 0.67 -15.18
C LYS A 194 -23.18 -0.60 -15.96
N ALA A 195 -21.98 -0.69 -16.53
CA ALA A 195 -21.41 -1.90 -17.14
C ALA A 195 -20.03 -2.17 -16.53
N SER A 196 -19.58 -3.44 -16.46
CA SER A 196 -18.25 -3.74 -15.92
C SER A 196 -17.55 -4.92 -16.60
N PHE A 197 -16.23 -4.81 -16.75
CA PHE A 197 -15.37 -5.77 -17.43
C PHE A 197 -14.09 -6.00 -16.62
N GLU A 198 -13.50 -7.20 -16.70
CA GLU A 198 -12.31 -7.56 -15.92
C GLU A 198 -11.18 -8.06 -16.83
N PHE A 199 -9.94 -7.63 -16.54
CA PHE A 199 -8.73 -8.09 -17.24
C PHE A 199 -7.52 -8.08 -16.30
N LYS A 200 -6.49 -8.89 -16.57
CA LYS A 200 -5.26 -8.85 -15.77
C LYS A 200 -4.44 -7.61 -16.10
N ILE A 201 -3.71 -7.07 -15.14
CA ILE A 201 -2.77 -6.00 -15.46
C ILE A 201 -1.64 -6.51 -16.38
N PHE A 202 -0.98 -5.60 -17.09
CA PHE A 202 -0.07 -5.82 -18.23
C PHE A 202 -0.72 -6.37 -19.51
N GLU A 203 -1.86 -7.06 -19.44
CA GLU A 203 -2.66 -7.43 -20.63
C GLU A 203 -3.39 -6.18 -21.19
N LYS A 204 -3.76 -6.22 -22.47
CA LYS A 204 -4.52 -5.15 -23.15
C LYS A 204 -5.96 -5.60 -23.31
N SER A 205 -6.89 -4.97 -22.60
CA SER A 205 -8.33 -5.15 -22.83
C SER A 205 -8.76 -4.34 -24.06
N ILE A 206 -9.68 -4.88 -24.86
CA ILE A 206 -10.23 -4.26 -26.06
C ILE A 206 -11.74 -4.46 -26.05
N HIS A 207 -12.50 -3.40 -26.33
CA HIS A 207 -13.95 -3.36 -26.30
C HIS A 207 -14.50 -2.57 -27.48
N THR A 208 -15.68 -2.94 -27.98
CA THR A 208 -16.38 -2.17 -29.01
C THR A 208 -17.09 -0.97 -28.36
N ILE A 209 -16.90 0.23 -28.91
CA ILE A 209 -17.53 1.47 -28.42
C ILE A 209 -19.07 1.35 -28.47
N LYS A 210 -19.60 0.62 -29.46
CA LYS A 210 -21.04 0.34 -29.58
C LYS A 210 -21.57 -0.45 -28.39
N GLU A 211 -20.93 -1.56 -28.03
CA GLU A 211 -21.32 -2.41 -26.89
C GLU A 211 -21.35 -1.62 -25.57
N ILE A 212 -20.35 -0.76 -25.35
CA ILE A 212 -20.28 0.11 -24.16
C ILE A 212 -21.45 1.12 -24.17
N LYS A 213 -21.73 1.77 -25.30
CA LYS A 213 -22.84 2.72 -25.44
C LYS A 213 -24.21 2.06 -25.27
N GLU A 214 -24.43 0.91 -25.91
CA GLU A 214 -25.66 0.12 -25.82
C GLU A 214 -25.93 -0.33 -24.38
N ALA A 215 -24.90 -0.84 -23.67
CA ALA A 215 -25.00 -1.23 -22.27
C ALA A 215 -25.29 -0.07 -21.30
N LEU A 216 -25.06 1.18 -21.73
CA LEU A 216 -25.32 2.40 -20.95
C LEU A 216 -26.49 3.24 -21.49
N LYS A 217 -27.27 2.71 -22.45
CA LYS A 217 -28.41 3.39 -23.12
C LYS A 217 -28.04 4.69 -23.84
N ASP A 218 -26.92 4.67 -24.55
CA ASP A 218 -26.33 5.77 -25.34
C ASP A 218 -26.23 7.13 -24.59
N PRO A 219 -25.41 7.20 -23.52
CA PRO A 219 -25.29 8.40 -22.71
C PRO A 219 -24.44 9.47 -23.41
N ALA A 220 -24.70 10.74 -23.06
CA ALA A 220 -23.95 11.88 -23.60
C ALA A 220 -22.49 11.93 -23.15
N ALA A 221 -22.17 11.40 -21.97
CA ALA A 221 -20.83 11.34 -21.38
C ALA A 221 -20.69 10.08 -20.51
N ILE A 222 -19.47 9.52 -20.46
CA ILE A 222 -19.17 8.24 -19.80
C ILE A 222 -17.95 8.40 -18.89
N GLU A 223 -18.13 8.08 -17.61
CA GLU A 223 -17.04 7.89 -16.66
C GLU A 223 -16.59 6.42 -16.64
N VAL A 224 -15.28 6.20 -16.53
CA VAL A 224 -14.69 4.87 -16.35
C VAL A 224 -13.89 4.85 -15.05
N TYR A 225 -14.27 3.94 -14.16
CA TYR A 225 -13.62 3.68 -12.87
C TYR A 225 -12.73 2.44 -12.97
N PHE A 226 -11.58 2.48 -12.31
CA PHE A 226 -10.58 1.42 -12.30
C PHE A 226 -10.43 0.83 -10.89
N GLU A 227 -10.85 -0.41 -10.70
CA GLU A 227 -10.78 -1.11 -9.40
C GLU A 227 -9.74 -2.24 -9.49
N LEU A 228 -8.62 -2.08 -8.79
CA LEU A 228 -7.53 -3.06 -8.74
C LEU A 228 -7.70 -4.00 -7.55
N TYR A 229 -7.65 -5.31 -7.80
CA TYR A 229 -7.75 -6.36 -6.77
C TYR A 229 -7.01 -7.65 -7.20
N LYS A 230 -6.89 -8.63 -6.30
CA LYS A 230 -6.25 -9.94 -6.58
C LYS A 230 -7.27 -11.07 -6.43
N LYS A 231 -7.37 -11.97 -7.40
CA LYS A 231 -8.09 -13.25 -7.21
C LYS A 231 -7.15 -14.23 -6.50
N TYR A 232 -7.60 -14.75 -5.37
CA TYR A 232 -6.86 -15.77 -4.63
C TYR A 232 -7.09 -17.15 -5.26
N GLU A 233 -6.05 -17.73 -5.85
CA GLU A 233 -5.95 -19.15 -6.12
C GLU A 233 -4.99 -19.76 -5.10
N ALA A 234 -5.42 -20.78 -4.37
CA ALA A 234 -4.52 -21.57 -3.52
C ALA A 234 -3.49 -22.29 -4.40
N LYS A 235 -2.19 -22.08 -4.15
CA LYS A 235 -1.11 -22.75 -4.89
C LYS A 235 0.01 -23.28 -3.98
N GLN A 236 0.31 -24.56 -4.17
CA GLN A 236 1.48 -25.29 -3.67
C GLN A 236 2.77 -24.76 -4.34
N VAL A 237 3.94 -24.90 -3.69
CA VAL A 237 5.21 -24.28 -4.14
C VAL A 237 6.48 -25.13 -3.88
N GLU A 238 7.39 -25.09 -4.87
CA GLU A 238 8.82 -25.48 -4.87
C GLU A 238 9.68 -24.25 -5.32
N ASP A 239 11.02 -24.15 -5.28
CA ASP A 239 12.13 -25.08 -5.02
C ASP A 239 13.24 -24.37 -4.20
N LYS A 240 14.12 -25.16 -3.56
CA LYS A 240 15.46 -24.93 -2.97
C LYS A 240 15.80 -23.73 -2.10
N LYS A 241 14.88 -22.82 -1.81
CA LYS A 241 14.86 -22.12 -0.52
C LYS A 241 14.51 -23.08 0.65
N ILE A 242 14.04 -24.29 0.30
CA ILE A 242 13.47 -25.35 1.13
C ILE A 242 14.22 -25.59 2.43
N ILE A 243 15.53 -25.87 2.45
CA ILE A 243 16.07 -26.56 3.66
C ILE A 243 16.00 -25.68 4.93
N ALA A 244 16.13 -24.35 4.81
CA ALA A 244 16.00 -23.43 5.94
C ALA A 244 14.61 -22.78 6.06
N ASP A 245 13.98 -22.37 4.94
CA ASP A 245 12.59 -21.84 5.00
C ASP A 245 11.62 -22.97 5.37
N ALA A 246 11.84 -24.23 4.95
CA ALA A 246 10.99 -25.40 5.23
C ALA A 246 11.34 -26.17 6.52
N MET A 247 12.57 -26.14 7.06
CA MET A 247 12.72 -26.45 8.50
C MET A 247 11.92 -25.45 9.34
N ASN A 248 11.88 -24.17 8.91
CA ASN A 248 11.07 -23.15 9.55
C ASN A 248 9.57 -23.34 9.24
N THR A 249 9.16 -23.84 8.06
CA THR A 249 7.77 -24.17 7.72
C THR A 249 7.30 -25.42 8.47
N GLU A 250 7.99 -26.55 8.41
CA GLU A 250 7.65 -27.78 9.16
C GLU A 250 7.50 -27.50 10.66
N LEU A 251 8.39 -26.68 11.25
CA LEU A 251 8.27 -26.25 12.64
C LEU A 251 7.22 -25.15 12.88
N LEU A 252 6.77 -24.43 11.85
CA LEU A 252 5.63 -23.51 11.92
C LEU A 252 4.30 -24.27 11.80
N ASP A 253 4.24 -25.32 10.99
CA ASP A 253 3.08 -26.22 10.87
C ASP A 253 2.80 -26.91 12.22
N GLU A 254 3.84 -27.40 12.90
CA GLU A 254 3.78 -27.90 14.30
C GLU A 254 3.46 -26.79 15.34
N LEU A 255 3.52 -25.52 14.94
CA LEU A 255 3.07 -24.37 15.73
C LEU A 255 1.67 -23.89 15.33
N GLU A 256 0.96 -24.49 14.37
CA GLU A 256 -0.42 -24.09 14.07
C GLU A 256 -1.37 -24.44 15.22
N CYS A 257 -2.22 -23.49 15.62
CA CYS A 257 -3.22 -23.76 16.63
C CYS A 257 -4.38 -24.59 16.03
N PRO A 258 -4.72 -25.77 16.56
CA PRO A 258 -5.76 -26.68 16.02
C PRO A 258 -7.22 -26.19 16.21
N VAL A 259 -7.41 -24.88 16.39
CA VAL A 259 -8.71 -24.22 16.59
C VAL A 259 -8.89 -23.04 15.62
N CYS A 260 -7.87 -22.18 15.50
CA CYS A 260 -7.92 -21.01 14.60
C CYS A 260 -7.00 -21.12 13.38
N PHE A 261 -6.17 -22.17 13.28
CA PHE A 261 -5.19 -22.39 12.19
C PHE A 261 -4.16 -21.27 12.01
N PHE A 262 -4.04 -20.36 12.99
CA PHE A 262 -2.95 -19.39 13.07
C PHE A 262 -1.81 -19.91 13.93
N TYR A 263 -0.60 -19.44 13.65
CA TYR A 263 0.60 -19.82 14.39
C TYR A 263 0.55 -19.40 15.87
N MET A 264 0.90 -20.34 16.74
CA MET A 264 1.01 -20.16 18.18
C MET A 264 2.22 -19.30 18.50
N VAL A 265 1.96 -18.09 18.99
CA VAL A 265 2.94 -17.20 19.62
C VAL A 265 2.78 -17.20 21.14
N PRO A 266 3.83 -16.95 21.93
CA PRO A 266 3.74 -16.84 23.38
C PRO A 266 2.71 -15.80 23.85
N PRO A 267 1.89 -16.11 24.89
CA PRO A 267 1.90 -17.35 25.66
C PRO A 267 1.20 -18.53 24.95
N ILE A 268 1.82 -19.71 25.00
CA ILE A 268 1.29 -20.94 24.40
C ILE A 268 0.76 -21.84 25.52
N MET A 269 -0.50 -22.26 25.45
CA MET A 269 -1.19 -23.01 26.49
C MET A 269 -1.19 -24.51 26.18
N GLN A 270 -1.28 -25.36 27.21
CA GLN A 270 -1.35 -26.82 27.03
C GLN A 270 -2.48 -27.48 27.83
N CYS A 271 -3.02 -28.57 27.28
CA CYS A 271 -3.95 -29.45 28.00
C CYS A 271 -3.22 -30.39 28.97
N GLU A 272 -3.97 -31.15 29.77
CA GLU A 272 -3.40 -32.14 30.72
C GLU A 272 -2.45 -33.17 30.12
N LYS A 273 -2.58 -33.45 28.81
CA LYS A 273 -1.74 -34.40 28.06
C LYS A 273 -0.66 -33.74 27.20
N GLY A 274 -0.46 -32.42 27.33
CA GLY A 274 0.62 -31.68 26.65
C GLY A 274 0.31 -31.12 25.24
N HIS A 275 -0.83 -31.44 24.64
CA HIS A 275 -1.24 -30.81 23.37
C HIS A 275 -1.40 -29.30 23.55
N SER A 276 -0.84 -28.53 22.61
CA SER A 276 -0.73 -27.08 22.71
C SER A 276 -1.80 -26.34 21.89
N ILE A 277 -2.21 -25.17 22.37
CA ILE A 277 -3.14 -24.23 21.72
C ILE A 277 -2.73 -22.78 22.03
N CYS A 278 -3.09 -21.83 21.17
CA CYS A 278 -2.83 -20.41 21.44
C CYS A 278 -3.68 -19.90 22.61
N LYS A 279 -3.19 -18.88 23.35
CA LYS A 279 -3.93 -18.32 24.50
C LYS A 279 -5.36 -17.85 24.14
N PRO A 280 -5.64 -17.15 23.01
CA PRO A 280 -7.01 -16.80 22.65
C PRO A 280 -7.96 -18.00 22.58
N CYS A 281 -7.57 -19.07 21.87
CA CYS A 281 -8.40 -20.27 21.74
C CYS A 281 -8.56 -21.03 23.06
N SER A 282 -7.55 -21.01 23.94
CA SER A 282 -7.66 -21.63 25.28
C SER A 282 -8.75 -21.04 26.17
N LEU A 283 -9.17 -19.79 25.90
CA LEU A 283 -10.27 -19.13 26.61
C LEU A 283 -11.65 -19.49 26.02
N GLN A 284 -11.68 -20.00 24.78
CA GLN A 284 -12.92 -20.35 24.06
C GLN A 284 -13.28 -21.84 24.17
N VAL A 285 -12.31 -22.72 24.48
CA VAL A 285 -12.51 -24.18 24.54
C VAL A 285 -12.26 -24.74 25.93
N LYS A 286 -13.21 -25.52 26.46
CA LYS A 286 -13.08 -26.21 27.77
C LYS A 286 -12.24 -27.50 27.68
N GLU A 287 -12.30 -28.15 26.52
CA GLU A 287 -11.63 -29.42 26.23
C GLU A 287 -10.64 -29.26 25.07
N CYS A 288 -9.57 -30.05 25.10
CA CYS A 288 -8.58 -30.10 24.04
C CYS A 288 -9.22 -30.62 22.73
N PRO A 289 -9.10 -29.90 21.60
CA PRO A 289 -9.67 -30.37 20.33
C PRO A 289 -9.11 -31.74 19.92
N THR A 290 -7.81 -31.97 20.16
CA THR A 290 -7.05 -33.18 19.81
C THR A 290 -7.38 -34.40 20.68
N CYS A 291 -7.51 -34.25 22.00
CA CYS A 291 -7.57 -35.40 22.92
C CYS A 291 -8.70 -35.36 23.98
N LYS A 292 -9.60 -34.36 23.92
CA LYS A 292 -10.78 -34.16 24.79
C LYS A 292 -10.54 -34.03 26.31
N ASN A 293 -9.30 -34.14 26.79
CA ASN A 293 -8.93 -33.76 28.16
C ASN A 293 -9.09 -32.25 28.39
N GLY A 294 -9.24 -31.83 29.65
CA GLY A 294 -9.39 -30.42 30.01
C GLY A 294 -8.21 -29.55 29.59
N ILE A 295 -8.51 -28.30 29.24
CA ILE A 295 -7.49 -27.24 29.15
C ILE A 295 -7.20 -26.72 30.56
N LYS A 296 -5.92 -26.70 30.94
CA LYS A 296 -5.47 -26.08 32.20
C LYS A 296 -4.89 -24.70 31.91
N ASP A 297 -4.92 -23.81 32.90
CA ASP A 297 -4.17 -22.55 32.82
C ASP A 297 -2.68 -22.82 33.10
N THR A 298 -2.03 -23.50 32.15
CA THR A 298 -0.63 -23.89 32.22
C THR A 298 0.02 -23.71 30.86
N GLN A 299 1.16 -23.02 30.83
CA GLN A 299 1.88 -22.69 29.61
C GLN A 299 2.85 -23.81 29.21
N ASN A 300 3.08 -23.96 27.91
CA ASN A 300 4.12 -24.82 27.36
C ASN A 300 5.43 -24.02 27.20
N PHE A 301 6.11 -23.76 28.32
CA PHE A 301 7.35 -22.98 28.35
C PHE A 301 8.48 -23.56 27.47
N ALA A 302 8.46 -24.87 27.18
CA ALA A 302 9.41 -25.49 26.27
C ALA A 302 9.12 -25.09 24.82
N LEU A 303 7.86 -25.22 24.39
CA LEU A 303 7.44 -24.79 23.06
C LEU A 303 7.61 -23.28 22.87
N GLU A 304 7.32 -22.45 23.89
CA GLU A 304 7.60 -21.01 23.80
C GLU A 304 9.11 -20.67 23.68
N LYS A 305 10.03 -21.50 24.17
CA LYS A 305 11.47 -21.27 23.96
C LYS A 305 11.87 -21.55 22.52
N ILE A 306 11.30 -22.59 21.91
CA ILE A 306 11.47 -22.93 20.49
C ILE A 306 10.84 -21.84 19.62
N SER A 307 9.61 -21.45 19.94
CA SER A 307 8.82 -20.46 19.19
C SER A 307 9.51 -19.07 19.13
N ARG A 308 10.30 -18.69 20.14
CA ARG A 308 11.14 -17.47 20.13
C ARG A 308 12.26 -17.51 19.07
N MET A 309 12.72 -18.70 18.68
CA MET A 309 13.76 -18.88 17.65
C MET A 309 13.18 -18.79 16.22
N MET A 310 11.88 -19.06 16.06
CA MET A 310 11.16 -19.06 14.79
C MET A 310 11.07 -17.66 14.17
N THR A 311 10.89 -17.60 12.85
CA THR A 311 10.50 -16.37 12.15
C THR A 311 9.16 -16.62 11.47
N TYR A 312 8.13 -15.95 11.97
CA TYR A 312 6.74 -16.11 11.55
C TYR A 312 6.46 -15.22 10.34
N PRO A 313 5.79 -15.72 9.29
CA PRO A 313 5.09 -14.85 8.34
C PRO A 313 3.88 -14.23 9.02
N CYS A 314 3.41 -13.11 8.47
CA CYS A 314 2.14 -12.51 8.88
C CYS A 314 0.97 -13.41 8.44
N LYS A 315 -0.02 -13.61 9.31
CA LYS A 315 -1.23 -14.42 9.05
C LYS A 315 -2.10 -13.96 7.87
N PHE A 316 -1.82 -12.80 7.28
CA PHE A 316 -2.55 -12.26 6.13
C PHE A 316 -1.73 -12.50 4.84
N ASP A 317 -2.22 -13.36 3.95
CA ASP A 317 -1.49 -13.88 2.77
C ASP A 317 -0.91 -12.84 1.80
N LEU A 318 -1.44 -11.62 1.78
CA LEU A 318 -0.89 -10.51 0.96
C LEU A 318 0.30 -9.81 1.62
N CYS A 319 0.50 -10.02 2.91
CA CYS A 319 1.58 -9.43 3.65
C CYS A 319 2.87 -10.24 3.50
N THR A 320 3.91 -9.61 2.96
CA THR A 320 5.24 -10.20 2.84
C THR A 320 6.08 -10.09 4.12
N PHE A 321 5.53 -9.45 5.16
CA PHE A 321 6.23 -9.24 6.42
C PHE A 321 6.51 -10.56 7.14
N LYS A 322 7.75 -10.72 7.61
CA LYS A 322 8.20 -11.84 8.44
C LYS A 322 8.88 -11.29 9.70
N GLY A 323 8.51 -11.78 10.88
CA GLY A 323 8.99 -11.24 12.16
C GLY A 323 9.20 -12.28 13.26
N LYS A 324 9.86 -11.87 14.35
CA LYS A 324 9.86 -12.63 15.62
C LYS A 324 8.52 -12.46 16.34
N PHE A 325 8.18 -13.37 17.25
CA PHE A 325 6.86 -13.44 17.91
C PHE A 325 6.34 -12.10 18.49
N ASN A 326 7.23 -11.25 19.01
CA ASN A 326 6.90 -9.93 19.57
C ASN A 326 6.64 -8.88 18.48
N ILE A 327 7.40 -8.93 17.38
CA ILE A 327 7.27 -8.00 16.25
C ILE A 327 6.05 -8.39 15.41
N ILE A 328 5.89 -9.68 15.11
CA ILE A 328 4.80 -10.18 14.25
C ILE A 328 3.44 -9.94 14.87
N ARG A 329 3.29 -10.08 16.19
CA ARG A 329 2.04 -9.81 16.90
C ARG A 329 1.63 -8.34 16.80
N ASN A 330 2.59 -7.41 16.95
CA ASN A 330 2.34 -5.98 16.80
C ASN A 330 1.99 -5.61 15.35
N HIS A 331 2.73 -6.19 14.40
CA HIS A 331 2.45 -6.02 12.98
C HIS A 331 1.05 -6.54 12.60
N GLU A 332 0.66 -7.75 13.04
CA GLU A 332 -0.64 -8.34 12.72
C GLU A 332 -1.84 -7.59 13.29
N SER A 333 -1.68 -6.85 14.40
CA SER A 333 -2.71 -5.94 14.90
C SER A 333 -2.82 -4.63 14.10
N LYS A 334 -1.78 -4.29 13.32
CA LYS A 334 -1.65 -3.03 12.57
C LYS A 334 -1.60 -3.24 11.04
N CYS A 335 -1.72 -4.49 10.58
CA CYS A 335 -1.39 -4.88 9.21
C CYS A 335 -2.44 -4.36 8.23
N ARG A 336 -2.00 -3.68 7.16
CA ARG A 336 -2.88 -3.13 6.10
C ARG A 336 -3.75 -4.16 5.38
N PHE A 337 -3.40 -5.45 5.47
CA PHE A 337 -4.17 -6.56 4.89
C PHE A 337 -5.15 -7.21 5.87
N GLY A 338 -5.18 -6.74 7.13
CA GLY A 338 -6.16 -7.15 8.12
C GLY A 338 -7.50 -6.45 7.98
N GLU A 339 -8.37 -6.73 8.95
CA GLU A 339 -9.68 -6.10 9.11
C GLU A 339 -9.52 -4.85 9.98
N PHE A 340 -10.06 -3.73 9.49
CA PHE A 340 -10.13 -2.45 10.19
C PHE A 340 -11.59 -2.17 10.55
N VAL A 341 -11.80 -1.66 11.75
CA VAL A 341 -13.09 -1.17 12.21
C VAL A 341 -13.27 0.25 11.69
N CYS A 342 -14.49 0.62 11.29
CA CYS A 342 -14.78 2.01 10.93
C CYS A 342 -14.48 2.97 12.10
N PRO A 343 -13.70 4.06 11.90
CA PRO A 343 -13.33 4.98 12.97
C PRO A 343 -14.55 5.70 13.59
N LEU A 344 -15.68 5.73 12.86
CA LEU A 344 -16.95 6.30 13.30
C LEU A 344 -17.81 5.29 14.08
N LYS A 345 -17.27 4.12 14.48
CA LYS A 345 -17.97 3.15 15.34
C LYS A 345 -18.49 3.76 16.64
N GLU A 346 -17.72 4.62 17.31
CA GLU A 346 -18.11 5.19 18.59
C GLU A 346 -18.95 6.47 18.47
N TYR A 347 -18.94 7.12 17.30
CA TYR A 347 -19.77 8.28 16.98
C TYR A 347 -21.14 7.83 16.45
N ASP A 348 -21.16 7.04 15.37
CA ASP A 348 -22.38 6.69 14.61
C ASP A 348 -22.88 5.26 14.89
N ARG A 349 -22.24 4.51 15.78
CA ARG A 349 -22.50 3.08 16.03
C ARG A 349 -22.30 2.21 14.77
N CYS A 350 -21.38 2.64 13.90
CA CYS A 350 -21.05 1.90 12.69
C CYS A 350 -20.37 0.56 13.01
N ASN A 351 -20.95 -0.53 12.49
CA ASN A 351 -20.44 -1.89 12.68
C ASN A 351 -19.64 -2.42 11.48
N TRP A 352 -19.18 -1.53 10.60
CA TRP A 352 -18.35 -1.92 9.46
C TRP A 352 -16.96 -2.37 9.93
N MET A 353 -16.55 -3.53 9.45
CA MET A 353 -15.28 -4.19 9.76
C MET A 353 -14.86 -4.98 8.52
N ARG A 354 -13.91 -4.44 7.73
CA ARG A 354 -13.40 -5.02 6.47
C ARG A 354 -11.96 -4.54 6.21
N ASN A 355 -11.38 -4.89 5.07
CA ASN A 355 -10.04 -4.41 4.73
C ASN A 355 -10.02 -2.89 4.48
N ILE A 356 -8.92 -2.23 4.85
CA ILE A 356 -8.75 -0.77 4.73
C ILE A 356 -8.93 -0.24 3.29
N LEU A 357 -8.68 -1.06 2.26
CA LEU A 357 -8.98 -0.74 0.86
C LEU A 357 -10.44 -0.31 0.61
N GLU A 358 -11.38 -0.91 1.34
CA GLU A 358 -12.81 -0.66 1.19
C GLU A 358 -13.28 0.57 1.99
N MET A 359 -12.44 1.12 2.88
CA MET A 359 -12.79 2.21 3.79
C MET A 359 -13.18 3.53 3.09
N PRO A 360 -12.48 4.01 2.04
CA PRO A 360 -12.85 5.27 1.37
C PRO A 360 -14.24 5.22 0.74
N ALA A 361 -14.57 4.10 0.07
CA ALA A 361 -15.90 3.88 -0.50
C ALA A 361 -16.98 3.74 0.60
N HIS A 362 -16.66 3.05 1.70
CA HIS A 362 -17.57 2.96 2.85
C HIS A 362 -17.90 4.33 3.45
N VAL A 363 -16.90 5.19 3.67
CA VAL A 363 -17.09 6.54 4.20
C VAL A 363 -17.94 7.38 3.23
N GLU A 364 -17.64 7.35 1.93
CA GLU A 364 -18.44 8.07 0.91
C GLU A 364 -19.91 7.62 0.86
N GLU A 365 -20.19 6.33 1.05
CA GLU A 365 -21.55 5.79 0.97
C GLU A 365 -22.36 5.86 2.28
N LYS A 366 -21.71 5.99 3.44
CA LYS A 366 -22.35 5.86 4.77
C LYS A 366 -22.09 7.00 5.75
N HIS A 367 -21.01 7.74 5.57
CA HIS A 367 -20.54 8.78 6.49
C HIS A 367 -20.19 10.07 5.74
N LEU A 368 -20.97 10.38 4.69
CA LEU A 368 -20.78 11.56 3.85
C LEU A 368 -20.87 12.87 4.66
N GLU A 369 -21.68 12.89 5.72
CA GLU A 369 -21.85 14.05 6.61
C GLU A 369 -20.59 14.34 7.45
N ASN A 370 -19.78 13.32 7.74
CA ASN A 370 -18.48 13.49 8.42
C ASN A 370 -17.33 13.77 7.44
N LEU A 371 -17.53 13.57 6.14
CA LEU A 371 -16.48 13.73 5.13
C LEU A 371 -16.28 15.22 4.82
N LEU A 372 -15.10 15.73 5.11
CA LEU A 372 -14.75 17.12 4.92
C LEU A 372 -14.41 17.42 3.44
N GLU A 373 -15.37 18.01 2.70
CA GLU A 373 -15.15 18.41 1.29
C GLU A 373 -14.28 19.66 1.12
N LEU A 374 -14.27 20.54 2.14
CA LEU A 374 -13.50 21.79 2.17
C LEU A 374 -12.64 21.80 3.43
N GLU A 375 -11.38 22.25 3.34
CA GLU A 375 -10.47 22.37 4.50
C GLU A 375 -10.98 23.25 5.66
N THR A 376 -12.16 23.87 5.56
CA THR A 376 -12.73 24.81 6.52
C THR A 376 -14.01 24.28 7.15
N VAL A 377 -14.02 24.20 8.48
CA VAL A 377 -15.19 23.92 9.33
C VAL A 377 -15.70 25.24 9.93
N VAL A 378 -17.02 25.43 9.94
CA VAL A 378 -17.69 26.46 10.73
C VAL A 378 -18.93 25.84 11.34
N MET A 379 -19.06 25.90 12.66
CA MET A 379 -20.13 25.24 13.43
C MET A 379 -20.70 26.18 14.51
N PRO A 380 -21.98 26.02 14.90
CA PRO A 380 -22.55 26.77 16.02
C PRO A 380 -21.79 26.48 17.32
N PHE A 381 -21.57 27.50 18.15
CA PHE A 381 -20.88 27.36 19.42
C PHE A 381 -21.52 28.21 20.52
N ASN A 382 -21.66 27.61 21.70
CA ASN A 382 -22.37 28.16 22.86
C ASN A 382 -21.62 27.92 24.19
N ALA A 383 -20.34 27.52 24.12
CA ALA A 383 -19.49 27.18 25.27
C ALA A 383 -20.03 26.08 26.21
N THR A 384 -20.84 25.15 25.71
CA THR A 384 -21.15 23.89 26.40
C THR A 384 -20.25 22.75 25.90
N ASP A 385 -20.02 21.73 26.74
CA ASP A 385 -19.24 20.55 26.37
C ASP A 385 -19.74 19.93 25.05
N MET A 386 -18.81 19.61 24.16
CA MET A 386 -19.10 19.05 22.84
C MET A 386 -18.01 18.08 22.39
N GLU A 387 -18.36 17.09 21.58
CA GLU A 387 -17.41 16.18 20.94
C GLU A 387 -17.87 15.93 19.51
N ASP A 388 -16.97 16.07 18.55
CA ASP A 388 -17.25 15.93 17.12
C ASP A 388 -16.08 15.22 16.41
N CYS A 389 -16.26 14.87 15.14
CA CYS A 389 -15.18 14.38 14.30
C CYS A 389 -15.40 14.62 12.80
N PHE A 390 -14.28 14.80 12.10
CA PHE A 390 -14.25 15.06 10.66
C PHE A 390 -13.30 14.06 9.99
N ILE A 391 -13.72 13.46 8.88
CA ILE A 391 -12.88 12.61 8.05
C ILE A 391 -12.30 13.44 6.91
N LEU A 392 -10.98 13.41 6.75
CA LEU A 392 -10.26 14.11 5.70
C LEU A 392 -9.63 13.12 4.71
N LYS A 393 -9.44 13.57 3.46
CA LYS A 393 -8.69 12.85 2.42
C LYS A 393 -7.45 13.65 2.05
N TYR A 394 -6.28 13.03 2.21
CA TYR A 394 -4.99 13.62 1.86
C TYR A 394 -4.02 12.52 1.44
N ASP A 395 -3.19 12.75 0.41
CA ASP A 395 -2.20 11.78 -0.11
C ASP A 395 -2.75 10.35 -0.29
N PHE A 396 -3.98 10.22 -0.80
CA PHE A 396 -4.73 8.96 -1.00
C PHE A 396 -5.03 8.16 0.29
N GLN A 397 -4.77 8.75 1.46
CA GLN A 397 -5.10 8.20 2.77
C GLN A 397 -6.31 8.92 3.39
N LEU A 398 -6.90 8.29 4.41
CA LEU A 398 -7.98 8.86 5.22
C LEU A 398 -7.43 9.26 6.58
N PHE A 399 -7.87 10.41 7.09
CA PHE A 399 -7.53 10.89 8.43
C PHE A 399 -8.81 11.19 9.19
N ILE A 400 -8.81 11.00 10.52
CA ILE A 400 -9.88 11.44 11.41
C ILE A 400 -9.36 12.54 12.31
N LEU A 401 -10.00 13.71 12.25
CA LEU A 401 -9.81 14.78 13.23
C LEU A 401 -10.85 14.59 14.34
N HIS A 402 -10.39 14.31 15.54
CA HIS A 402 -11.22 14.38 16.75
C HIS A 402 -11.21 15.80 17.29
N LEU A 403 -12.40 16.36 17.54
CA LEU A 403 -12.59 17.64 18.20
C LEU A 403 -13.35 17.42 19.51
N LYS A 404 -12.89 18.03 20.60
CA LYS A 404 -13.60 18.07 21.88
C LYS A 404 -13.53 19.46 22.50
N PHE A 405 -14.62 19.93 23.07
CA PHE A 405 -14.63 21.03 24.03
C PHE A 405 -15.04 20.50 25.40
N ALA A 406 -14.21 20.71 26.41
CA ALA A 406 -14.51 20.37 27.80
C ALA A 406 -13.69 21.27 28.74
N ASP A 407 -14.21 21.59 29.92
CA ASP A 407 -13.50 22.33 30.98
C ASP A 407 -12.88 23.68 30.53
N GLN A 408 -13.49 24.35 29.55
CA GLN A 408 -12.98 25.59 28.91
C GLN A 408 -11.73 25.39 28.01
N PHE A 409 -11.49 24.18 27.51
CA PHE A 409 -10.43 23.87 26.55
C PHE A 409 -10.99 23.16 25.32
N PHE A 410 -10.48 23.53 24.14
CA PHE A 410 -10.61 22.75 22.92
C PHE A 410 -9.44 21.77 22.82
N TYR A 411 -9.74 20.55 22.40
CA TYR A 411 -8.79 19.47 22.16
C TYR A 411 -8.90 19.03 20.69
N PHE A 412 -7.76 18.89 20.03
CA PHE A 412 -7.67 18.46 18.63
C PHE A 412 -6.66 17.33 18.50
N SER A 413 -7.06 16.19 17.94
CA SER A 413 -6.15 15.10 17.57
C SER A 413 -6.45 14.66 16.14
N LEU A 414 -5.47 14.79 15.23
CA LEU A 414 -5.56 14.18 13.91
C LEU A 414 -4.91 12.80 13.95
N GLN A 415 -5.61 11.79 13.44
CA GLN A 415 -5.13 10.41 13.40
C GLN A 415 -5.23 9.82 11.99
N LEU A 416 -4.25 9.00 11.61
CA LEU A 416 -4.24 8.30 10.33
C LEU A 416 -5.15 7.07 10.38
N VAL A 417 -6.22 7.05 9.58
CA VAL A 417 -7.10 5.89 9.40
C VAL A 417 -6.44 4.90 8.44
N GLY A 418 -5.48 4.14 8.95
CA GLY A 418 -4.67 3.23 8.15
C GLY A 418 -3.59 2.50 8.95
N PRO A 419 -2.53 2.02 8.27
CA PRO A 419 -1.38 1.41 8.94
C PRO A 419 -0.69 2.45 9.81
N GLN A 420 -0.63 2.17 11.11
CA GLN A 420 -0.18 3.14 12.10
C GLN A 420 1.30 3.56 11.93
N GLU A 421 2.14 2.70 11.32
CA GLU A 421 3.54 2.97 10.99
C GLU A 421 3.70 4.18 10.03
N ASP A 422 2.70 4.46 9.18
CA ASP A 422 2.74 5.53 8.18
C ASP A 422 2.39 6.91 8.80
N SER A 423 1.80 6.94 10.01
CA SER A 423 1.31 8.18 10.65
C SER A 423 2.39 9.22 10.92
N VAL A 424 3.61 8.76 11.22
CA VAL A 424 4.78 9.60 11.52
C VAL A 424 5.33 10.37 10.31
N GLU A 425 4.85 10.06 9.09
CA GLU A 425 5.14 10.86 7.91
C GLU A 425 4.26 12.12 7.82
N TYR A 426 3.23 12.26 8.65
CA TYR A 426 2.22 13.33 8.51
C TYR A 426 2.16 14.27 9.71
N SER A 427 1.86 15.53 9.44
CA SER A 427 1.58 16.58 10.42
C SER A 427 0.39 17.42 9.95
N TYR A 428 -0.11 18.31 10.80
CA TYR A 428 -1.26 19.14 10.47
C TYR A 428 -1.15 20.55 11.04
N GLU A 429 -1.70 21.54 10.32
CA GLU A 429 -1.95 22.90 10.79
C GLU A 429 -3.46 23.07 11.05
N ILE A 430 -3.81 23.70 12.17
CA ILE A 430 -5.17 24.22 12.40
C ILE A 430 -5.09 25.74 12.58
N ASP A 431 -5.87 26.47 11.79
CA ASP A 431 -5.97 27.93 11.77
C ASP A 431 -7.38 28.35 12.17
N ILE A 432 -7.52 28.93 13.36
CA ILE A 432 -8.80 29.35 13.94
C ILE A 432 -9.28 30.62 13.23
N ILE A 433 -10.49 30.55 12.69
CA ILE A 433 -11.11 31.60 11.90
C ILE A 433 -11.70 32.65 12.84
N ASP A 434 -11.39 33.92 12.57
CA ASP A 434 -11.99 35.07 13.25
C ASP A 434 -13.41 35.32 12.73
N CYS A 435 -14.39 34.64 13.33
CA CYS A 435 -15.83 34.82 13.11
C CYS A 435 -16.32 36.21 13.54
N SER A 436 -15.55 36.95 14.35
CA SER A 436 -15.85 38.32 14.76
C SER A 436 -15.56 39.35 13.65
N GLY A 437 -14.86 38.97 12.58
CA GLY A 437 -14.37 39.88 11.54
C GLY A 437 -13.22 40.79 11.99
N GLY A 438 -12.60 40.52 13.15
CA GLY A 438 -11.51 41.31 13.72
C GLY A 438 -10.16 41.21 12.99
N LYS A 439 -10.06 40.36 11.97
CA LYS A 439 -8.85 40.02 11.18
C LYS A 439 -7.68 39.52 12.03
N ARG A 440 -7.97 38.90 13.17
CA ARG A 440 -6.99 38.19 14.00
C ARG A 440 -6.75 36.80 13.42
N ARG A 441 -5.61 36.19 13.76
CA ARG A 441 -5.24 34.82 13.35
C ARG A 441 -4.66 34.11 14.57
N PHE A 442 -5.09 32.89 14.80
CA PHE A 442 -4.50 32.00 15.79
C PHE A 442 -4.38 30.62 15.15
N TYR A 443 -3.18 30.09 15.04
CA TYR A 443 -2.94 28.79 14.44
C TYR A 443 -1.90 28.00 15.23
N PHE A 444 -1.92 26.69 15.08
CA PHE A 444 -0.95 25.77 15.67
C PHE A 444 -0.70 24.60 14.71
N THR A 445 0.40 23.89 14.94
CA THR A 445 0.74 22.66 14.22
C THR A 445 1.06 21.53 15.19
N ASP A 446 0.81 20.29 14.78
CA ASP A 446 1.24 19.08 15.51
C ASP A 446 1.44 17.89 14.56
N GLN A 447 2.00 16.79 15.07
CA GLN A 447 2.14 15.52 14.34
C GLN A 447 0.81 14.75 14.28
N CYS A 448 0.62 13.99 13.20
CA CYS A 448 -0.47 13.03 13.11
C CYS A 448 -0.20 11.83 14.03
N ASN A 449 -1.24 11.28 14.65
CA ASN A 449 -1.14 10.13 15.55
C ASN A 449 -1.58 8.81 14.89
N GLU A 450 -1.23 7.70 15.53
CA GLU A 450 -1.83 6.39 15.26
C GLU A 450 -3.35 6.42 15.51
N LEU A 451 -4.16 5.66 14.75
CA LEU A 451 -5.60 5.53 15.02
C LEU A 451 -5.85 4.83 16.36
N THR A 452 -6.66 5.45 17.22
CA THR A 452 -7.11 4.93 18.51
C THR A 452 -8.63 4.87 18.60
N ASP A 453 -9.16 4.23 19.64
CA ASP A 453 -10.57 4.45 20.03
C ASP A 453 -10.79 5.93 20.41
N LYS A 454 -12.00 6.46 20.24
CA LYS A 454 -12.35 7.88 20.44
C LYS A 454 -11.96 8.36 21.84
N ASN A 455 -12.27 7.54 22.84
CA ASN A 455 -12.02 7.86 24.25
C ASN A 455 -10.53 7.97 24.57
N MET A 456 -9.67 7.28 23.80
CA MET A 456 -8.23 7.30 23.99
C MET A 456 -7.53 8.45 23.27
N ALA A 457 -8.17 9.11 22.29
CA ALA A 457 -7.55 10.12 21.44
C ALA A 457 -6.92 11.31 22.20
N PHE A 458 -7.38 11.57 23.43
CA PHE A 458 -6.89 12.64 24.31
C PHE A 458 -6.24 12.12 25.61
N GLU A 459 -5.85 10.84 25.67
CA GLU A 459 -5.16 10.27 26.83
C GLU A 459 -3.66 10.62 26.88
N LEU A 460 -3.11 10.64 28.09
CA LEU A 460 -1.68 10.89 28.34
C LEU A 460 -0.79 9.86 27.63
N GLY A 461 -0.10 10.31 26.59
CA GLY A 461 0.77 9.50 25.74
C GLY A 461 0.42 9.58 24.25
N ASN A 462 -0.79 10.06 23.92
CA ASN A 462 -1.20 10.35 22.56
C ASN A 462 -0.86 11.79 22.15
N ILE A 463 -0.81 12.03 20.83
CA ILE A 463 -0.52 13.34 20.24
C ILE A 463 -1.84 14.09 20.02
N PHE A 464 -1.98 15.22 20.71
CA PHE A 464 -3.12 16.13 20.58
C PHE A 464 -2.76 17.53 21.09
N GLN A 465 -3.43 18.53 20.53
CA GLN A 465 -3.27 19.93 20.92
C GLN A 465 -4.41 20.39 21.81
N VAL A 466 -4.08 21.29 22.75
CA VAL A 466 -5.03 21.86 23.71
C VAL A 466 -4.99 23.38 23.61
N VAL A 467 -6.13 24.00 23.31
CA VAL A 467 -6.28 25.46 23.19
C VAL A 467 -7.30 25.92 24.23
N SER A 468 -6.91 26.82 25.13
CA SER A 468 -7.83 27.39 26.10
C SER A 468 -8.84 28.29 25.39
N TYR A 469 -10.12 28.17 25.74
CA TYR A 469 -11.17 29.08 25.27
C TYR A 469 -10.76 30.54 25.47
N GLN A 470 -10.14 30.87 26.60
CA GLN A 470 -9.74 32.25 26.92
C GLN A 470 -8.75 32.84 25.90
N GLN A 471 -7.92 32.03 25.25
CA GLN A 471 -6.97 32.47 24.23
C GLN A 471 -7.67 32.86 22.92
N ILE A 472 -8.74 32.13 22.55
CA ILE A 472 -9.42 32.28 21.26
C ILE A 472 -10.86 32.82 21.34
N GLN A 473 -11.41 33.08 22.54
CA GLN A 473 -12.78 33.56 22.75
C GLN A 473 -13.14 34.80 21.93
N ASN A 474 -12.16 35.67 21.63
CA ASN A 474 -12.37 36.88 20.84
C ASN A 474 -12.43 36.63 19.32
N LEU A 475 -12.15 35.41 18.87
CA LEU A 475 -12.30 34.94 17.49
C LEU A 475 -13.69 34.30 17.27
N ILE A 476 -14.37 33.96 18.35
CA ILE A 476 -15.57 33.12 18.41
C ILE A 476 -16.79 34.02 18.67
N THR A 477 -17.89 33.75 17.99
CA THR A 477 -19.17 34.44 18.19
C THR A 477 -20.20 33.44 18.73
N ASP A 478 -21.41 33.43 18.16
CA ASP A 478 -22.32 32.29 18.10
C ASP A 478 -21.78 31.11 17.24
N GLN A 479 -20.64 31.30 16.58
CA GLN A 479 -19.98 30.30 15.74
C GLN A 479 -18.51 30.13 16.13
N PHE A 480 -18.04 28.88 16.04
CA PHE A 480 -16.65 28.49 16.07
C PHE A 480 -16.24 28.02 14.67
N GLY A 481 -15.11 28.49 14.16
CA GLY A 481 -14.61 28.11 12.84
C GLY A 481 -13.11 27.86 12.86
N PHE A 482 -12.66 26.91 12.05
CA PHE A 482 -11.25 26.62 11.84
C PHE A 482 -11.00 26.08 10.43
N ARG A 483 -9.78 26.28 9.93
CA ARG A 483 -9.24 25.56 8.77
C ARG A 483 -8.26 24.50 9.25
N ILE A 484 -8.22 23.36 8.58
CA ILE A 484 -7.23 22.30 8.78
C ILE A 484 -6.55 21.97 7.46
N SER A 485 -5.22 21.92 7.47
CA SER A 485 -4.41 21.48 6.33
C SER A 485 -3.43 20.40 6.79
N ILE A 486 -3.35 19.30 6.04
CA ILE A 486 -2.45 18.17 6.32
C ILE A 486 -1.16 18.36 5.51
N LEU A 487 -0.03 18.00 6.12
CA LEU A 487 1.32 18.19 5.61
C LEU A 487 2.09 16.87 5.70
N LYS A 488 3.05 16.67 4.80
CA LYS A 488 3.96 15.51 4.72
C LYS A 488 5.41 15.99 4.57
#